data_AF-A0A9W7XS42-F1
#
_entry.id   AF-A0A9W7XS42-F1
#
_cell.length_a   1.000
_cell.length_b   1.000
_cell.length_c   1.000
_cell.angle_alpha   90.00
_cell.angle_beta   90.00
_cell.angle_gamma   90.00
#
_symmetry.space_group_name_H-M   'P 1'
#
loop_
_entity.id
_entity.type
_entity.pdbx_description
1 polymer ?
#
loop_
_entity_poly.entity_id
_entity_poly.type
_entity_poly.pdbx_seq_one_letter_code
_entity_poly.pdbx_strand_id
1 'polypeptide(L)'
;MTASETTALLAAPGRAGRRWSAGTWAVVVTAALASAAVLALVLLVGPAATAGGPAAVDGHRLEQPFVGRYLHITDMHVDLQYREGSTAYSFCHRKPPQQQQQQLLSADDGHRHTGRYGFAMSKCDSPVALVNITRDYMASTWADNVDFVMWTGDSGRHDRDLDRPRTFGDIVDGNRIAAAALQSAFPRTPIVPNVGNND
;
A
#
# COMPACT_ATOMS: atom_id res chain seq x y z
N MET A 1 -25.16 -21.78 -24.21
CA MET A 1 -25.43 -21.68 -22.76
C MET A 1 -25.30 -20.21 -22.39
N THR A 2 -26.23 -19.35 -22.83
CA THR A 2 -27.46 -18.88 -22.14
C THR A 2 -27.22 -18.22 -20.79
N ALA A 3 -27.38 -16.90 -20.79
CA ALA A 3 -27.61 -16.05 -19.63
C ALA A 3 -28.79 -16.56 -18.80
N SER A 4 -28.59 -16.81 -17.50
CA SER A 4 -29.69 -16.88 -16.52
C SER A 4 -29.13 -16.94 -15.09
N GLU A 5 -28.60 -15.83 -14.60
CA GLU A 5 -28.51 -15.59 -13.14
C GLU A 5 -28.96 -14.17 -12.85
N THR A 6 -30.23 -13.93 -13.15
CA THR A 6 -30.98 -12.79 -12.64
C THR A 6 -32.41 -13.27 -12.56
N THR A 7 -33.09 -13.00 -11.44
CA THR A 7 -34.47 -13.39 -11.10
C THR A 7 -34.61 -14.66 -10.23
N ALA A 8 -34.20 -14.55 -8.97
CA ALA A 8 -34.76 -15.38 -7.89
C ALA A 8 -35.03 -14.50 -6.66
N LEU A 9 -35.87 -13.46 -6.82
CA LEU A 9 -36.27 -12.57 -5.72
C LEU A 9 -37.69 -12.03 -5.91
N LEU A 10 -38.64 -12.85 -6.38
CA LEU A 10 -40.07 -12.52 -6.35
C LEU A 10 -40.91 -13.78 -6.11
N ALA A 11 -40.82 -14.34 -4.91
CA ALA A 11 -41.82 -15.27 -4.39
C ALA A 11 -42.22 -14.80 -2.99
N ALA A 12 -43.28 -13.99 -2.92
CA ALA A 12 -43.93 -13.63 -1.67
C ALA A 12 -44.80 -14.81 -1.19
N PRO A 13 -44.61 -15.33 0.04
CA PRO A 13 -45.57 -16.25 0.63
C PRO A 13 -46.76 -15.47 1.21
N GLY A 14 -47.96 -16.02 1.04
CA GLY A 14 -49.23 -15.41 1.39
C GLY A 14 -49.41 -15.03 2.86
N ARG A 15 -50.26 -14.03 3.07
CA ARG A 15 -50.72 -13.55 4.39
C ARG A 15 -51.50 -14.66 5.12
N ALA A 16 -50.83 -15.36 6.03
CA ALA A 16 -51.49 -16.03 7.14
C ALA A 16 -51.58 -15.06 8.34
N GLY A 17 -52.79 -14.79 8.81
CA GLY A 17 -53.06 -13.93 9.97
C GLY A 17 -52.38 -14.48 11.23
N ARG A 18 -51.26 -13.86 11.62
CA ARG A 18 -50.48 -14.24 12.80
C ARG A 18 -51.12 -13.58 14.02
N ARG A 19 -51.73 -14.38 14.91
CA ARG A 19 -52.23 -13.91 16.21
C ARG A 19 -51.02 -13.74 17.13
N TRP A 20 -50.84 -12.52 17.64
CA TRP A 20 -49.68 -12.14 18.46
C TRP A 20 -49.87 -12.68 19.87
N SER A 21 -48.83 -13.34 20.41
CA SER A 21 -48.85 -13.84 21.79
C SER A 21 -48.65 -12.69 22.78
N ALA A 22 -49.09 -12.86 24.03
CA ALA A 22 -48.91 -11.87 25.10
C ALA A 22 -47.44 -11.47 25.32
N GLY A 23 -46.49 -12.38 25.06
CA GLY A 23 -45.05 -12.10 25.13
C GLY A 23 -44.57 -11.14 24.05
N THR A 24 -45.23 -11.11 22.89
CA THR A 24 -44.88 -10.19 21.79
C THR A 24 -45.35 -8.77 22.08
N TRP A 25 -46.45 -8.60 22.81
CA TRP A 25 -46.89 -7.30 23.32
C TRP A 25 -45.96 -6.76 24.40
N ALA A 26 -45.47 -7.63 25.31
CA ALA A 26 -44.53 -7.24 26.35
C ALA A 26 -43.23 -6.66 25.75
N VAL A 27 -42.65 -7.31 24.72
CA VAL A 27 -41.42 -6.83 24.06
C VAL A 27 -41.61 -5.48 23.38
N VAL A 28 -42.73 -5.29 22.66
CA VAL A 28 -43.01 -4.00 21.98
C VAL A 28 -43.24 -2.87 22.99
N VAL A 29 -43.94 -3.14 24.10
CA VAL A 29 -44.17 -2.15 25.15
C VAL A 29 -42.86 -1.80 25.87
N THR A 30 -41.99 -2.77 26.16
CA THR A 30 -40.68 -2.49 26.77
C THR A 30 -39.76 -1.69 25.85
N ALA A 31 -39.78 -1.95 24.54
CA ALA A 31 -38.99 -1.18 23.58
C ALA A 31 -39.48 0.27 23.47
N ALA A 32 -40.80 0.50 23.43
CA ALA A 32 -41.38 1.84 23.36
C ALA A 32 -41.09 2.68 24.62
N LEU A 33 -41.14 2.06 25.81
CA LEU A 33 -40.82 2.75 27.07
C LEU A 33 -39.33 3.09 27.18
N ALA A 34 -38.44 2.21 26.71
CA ALA A 34 -37.00 2.49 26.67
C ALA A 34 -36.66 3.67 25.73
N SER A 35 -37.31 3.75 24.57
CA SER A 35 -37.12 4.88 23.64
C SER A 35 -37.61 6.22 24.21
N ALA A 36 -38.72 6.22 24.95
CA ALA A 36 -39.22 7.43 25.61
C ALA A 36 -38.29 7.93 26.72
N ALA A 37 -37.67 7.02 27.48
CA ALA A 37 -36.70 7.36 28.52
C ALA A 37 -35.40 7.96 27.94
N VAL A 38 -34.90 7.43 26.82
CA VAL A 38 -33.72 7.98 26.13
C VAL A 38 -34.02 9.37 25.58
N LEU A 39 -35.19 9.59 25.00
CA LEU A 39 -35.59 10.91 24.49
C LEU A 39 -35.76 11.94 25.64
N ALA A 40 -36.34 11.52 26.77
CA ALA A 40 -36.46 12.37 27.96
C ALA A 40 -35.09 12.73 28.55
N LEU A 41 -34.11 11.81 28.54
CA LEU A 41 -32.75 12.09 29.00
C LEU A 41 -32.01 13.06 28.07
N VAL A 42 -32.19 12.95 26.76
CA VAL A 42 -31.62 13.90 25.78
C VAL A 42 -32.24 15.30 25.91
N LEU A 43 -33.51 15.40 26.31
CA LEU A 43 -34.18 16.69 26.54
C LEU A 43 -33.85 17.30 27.91
N LEU A 44 -33.57 16.48 28.93
CA LEU A 44 -33.17 16.95 30.27
C LEU A 44 -31.68 17.30 30.34
N VAL A 45 -30.83 16.66 29.54
CA VAL A 45 -29.41 17.00 29.35
C VAL A 45 -29.28 17.83 28.07
N GLY A 46 -29.95 18.99 28.05
CA GLY A 46 -29.69 19.98 27.01
C GLY A 46 -28.21 20.38 27.02
N PRO A 47 -27.61 20.68 25.85
CA PRO A 47 -26.23 21.17 25.83
C PRO A 47 -26.22 22.48 26.64
N ALA A 48 -25.39 22.52 27.69
CA ALA A 48 -25.05 23.77 28.33
C ALA A 48 -24.48 24.69 27.25
N ALA A 49 -25.29 25.65 26.79
CA ALA A 49 -24.82 26.72 25.94
C ALA A 49 -23.82 27.53 26.78
N THR A 50 -22.54 27.21 26.64
CA THR A 50 -21.47 28.08 27.10
C THR A 50 -21.62 29.36 26.30
N ALA A 51 -22.13 30.42 26.95
CA ALA A 51 -22.05 31.78 26.46
C ALA A 51 -20.57 32.21 26.48
N GLY A 52 -19.79 31.69 25.55
CA GLY A 52 -18.55 32.31 25.14
C GLY A 52 -18.93 33.53 24.33
N GLY A 53 -18.68 34.72 24.87
CA GLY A 53 -18.71 35.95 24.06
C GLY A 53 -17.78 35.80 22.84
N PRO A 54 -17.93 36.64 21.80
CA PRO A 54 -17.02 36.59 20.67
C PRO A 54 -15.60 36.84 21.19
N ALA A 55 -14.80 35.78 21.29
CA ALA A 55 -13.37 35.91 21.42
C ALA A 55 -12.95 36.72 20.18
N ALA A 56 -12.41 37.90 20.42
CA ALA A 56 -11.75 38.66 19.37
C ALA A 56 -10.67 37.74 18.80
N VAL A 57 -10.93 37.21 17.61
CA VAL A 57 -9.97 36.42 16.86
C VAL A 57 -8.90 37.42 16.45
N ASP A 58 -7.78 37.39 17.15
CA ASP A 58 -6.57 38.11 16.78
C ASP A 58 -6.22 37.70 15.34
N GLY A 59 -6.44 38.63 14.40
CA GLY A 59 -6.29 38.44 12.96
C GLY A 59 -4.83 38.35 12.49
N HIS A 60 -3.95 37.79 13.33
CA HIS A 60 -2.52 37.67 13.09
C HIS A 60 -2.01 36.25 13.30
N ARG A 61 -2.75 35.25 12.82
CA ARG A 61 -2.13 34.01 12.34
C ARG A 61 -2.35 34.00 10.84
N LEU A 62 -1.33 34.43 10.09
CA LEU A 62 -1.26 34.14 8.67
C LEU A 62 -1.48 32.63 8.53
N GLU A 63 -2.66 32.28 8.00
CA GLU A 63 -3.05 30.94 7.56
C GLU A 63 -1.88 30.38 6.76
N GLN A 64 -1.10 29.48 7.35
CA GLN A 64 -0.12 28.72 6.58
C GLN A 64 -0.95 27.95 5.56
N PRO A 65 -0.77 28.18 4.24
CA PRO A 65 -1.58 27.49 3.24
C PRO A 65 -1.42 25.99 3.45
N PHE A 66 -2.53 25.25 3.48
CA PHE A 66 -2.51 23.80 3.52
C PHE A 66 -1.85 23.29 2.24
N VAL A 67 -0.61 22.81 2.35
CA VAL A 67 0.13 22.21 1.24
C VAL A 67 -0.02 20.70 1.33
N GLY A 68 -0.69 20.11 0.34
CA GLY A 68 -0.73 18.67 0.18
C GLY A 68 0.59 18.13 -0.38
N ARG A 69 1.01 16.95 0.07
CA ARG A 69 2.25 16.29 -0.34
C ARG A 69 1.99 14.83 -0.64
N TYR A 70 2.58 14.32 -1.71
CA TYR A 70 2.57 12.90 -2.01
C TYR A 70 3.96 12.45 -2.43
N LEU A 71 4.25 11.17 -2.19
CA LEU A 71 5.45 10.51 -2.68
C LEU A 71 5.10 9.66 -3.90
N HIS A 72 5.84 9.80 -4.99
CA HIS A 72 5.70 8.96 -6.18
C HIS A 72 6.87 7.98 -6.26
N ILE A 73 6.56 6.68 -6.23
CA ILE A 73 7.51 5.58 -6.37
C ILE A 73 7.14 4.77 -7.62
N THR A 74 8.14 4.36 -8.39
CA THR A 74 7.94 3.63 -9.65
C THR A 74 9.16 2.77 -9.95
N ASP A 75 9.00 1.79 -10.85
CA ASP A 75 10.09 1.06 -11.51
C ASP A 75 11.11 0.48 -10.53
N MET A 76 10.63 -0.12 -9.43
CA MET A 76 11.51 -0.66 -8.41
C MET A 76 12.39 -1.79 -8.96
N HIS A 77 11.88 -2.56 -9.94
CA HIS A 77 12.54 -3.71 -10.57
C HIS A 77 13.36 -4.54 -9.57
N VAL A 78 12.66 -5.20 -8.66
CA VAL A 78 13.26 -6.02 -7.61
C VAL A 78 13.84 -7.28 -8.22
N ASP A 79 15.17 -7.41 -8.11
CA ASP A 79 15.92 -8.56 -8.57
C ASP A 79 16.35 -9.45 -7.40
N LEU A 80 15.61 -10.55 -7.22
CA LEU A 80 15.92 -11.57 -6.23
C LEU A 80 17.16 -12.39 -6.56
N GLN A 81 17.65 -12.32 -7.80
CA GLN A 81 18.83 -13.05 -8.27
C GLN A 81 20.10 -12.22 -8.25
N TYR A 82 19.99 -10.92 -7.95
CA TYR A 82 21.13 -10.02 -7.81
C TYR A 82 22.16 -10.59 -6.85
N ARG A 83 23.43 -10.57 -7.27
CA ARG A 83 24.57 -10.97 -6.43
C ARG A 83 25.60 -9.87 -6.37
N GLU A 84 25.93 -9.43 -5.16
CA GLU A 84 27.09 -8.55 -4.94
C GLU A 84 28.38 -9.21 -5.43
N GLY A 85 29.22 -8.43 -6.15
CA GLY A 85 30.44 -8.90 -6.78
C GLY A 85 30.24 -9.70 -8.07
N SER A 86 29.04 -9.65 -8.66
CA SER A 86 28.76 -10.16 -10.02
C SER A 86 29.15 -9.13 -11.08
N THR A 87 28.82 -9.38 -12.35
CA THR A 87 29.07 -8.44 -13.45
C THR A 87 27.77 -8.02 -14.15
N ALA A 88 27.74 -6.80 -14.69
CA ALA A 88 26.61 -6.33 -15.49
C ALA A 88 26.43 -7.12 -16.80
N TYR A 89 27.51 -7.73 -17.32
CA TYR A 89 27.44 -8.65 -18.45
C TYR A 89 26.53 -9.86 -18.17
N SER A 90 26.56 -10.36 -16.93
CA SER A 90 25.70 -11.47 -16.48
C SER A 90 24.36 -11.02 -15.91
N PHE A 91 23.93 -9.79 -16.21
CA PHE A 91 22.77 -9.13 -15.59
C PHE A 91 22.82 -9.17 -14.06
N CYS A 92 24.03 -9.19 -13.50
CA CYS A 92 24.28 -9.09 -12.07
C CYS A 92 23.89 -10.36 -11.28
N HIS A 93 23.76 -11.48 -11.98
CA HIS A 93 23.39 -12.76 -11.37
C HIS A 93 24.58 -13.72 -11.17
N ARG A 94 25.73 -13.48 -11.82
CA ARG A 94 26.87 -14.41 -11.81
C ARG A 94 28.20 -13.70 -11.54
N LYS A 95 29.04 -14.33 -10.71
CA LYS A 95 30.42 -13.88 -10.48
C LYS A 95 31.31 -14.39 -11.61
N PRO A 96 32.34 -13.63 -12.01
CA PRO A 96 33.31 -14.12 -12.96
C PRO A 96 34.16 -15.24 -12.33
N PRO A 97 34.81 -16.09 -13.16
CA PRO A 97 35.76 -17.09 -12.68
C PRO A 97 36.83 -16.46 -11.78
N GLN A 98 37.26 -17.18 -10.74
CA GLN A 98 38.21 -16.65 -9.73
C GLN A 98 39.47 -16.03 -10.34
N GLN A 99 40.00 -16.66 -11.40
CA GLN A 99 41.19 -16.20 -12.12
C GLN A 99 41.00 -14.82 -12.78
N GLN A 100 39.76 -14.47 -13.14
CA GLN A 100 39.41 -13.20 -13.80
C GLN A 100 38.94 -12.14 -12.80
N GLN A 101 38.63 -12.50 -11.55
CA GLN A 101 38.09 -11.56 -10.56
C GLN A 101 39.00 -10.37 -10.28
N GLN A 102 40.34 -10.55 -10.32
CA GLN A 102 41.27 -9.44 -10.11
C GLN A 102 41.40 -8.53 -11.34
N GLN A 103 41.27 -9.09 -12.55
CA GLN A 103 41.39 -8.34 -13.82
C GLN A 103 40.16 -7.48 -14.10
N LEU A 104 38.99 -7.92 -13.65
CA LEU A 104 37.71 -7.24 -13.90
C LEU A 104 37.41 -6.08 -12.94
N LEU A 105 38.28 -5.84 -11.95
CA LEU A 105 38.16 -4.67 -11.06
C LEU A 105 38.39 -3.33 -11.79
N SER A 106 39.09 -3.35 -12.94
CA SER A 106 39.48 -2.16 -13.70
C SER A 106 38.81 -2.01 -15.08
N ALA A 107 37.88 -2.90 -15.45
CA ALA A 107 37.29 -2.93 -16.78
C ALA A 107 36.03 -2.05 -16.87
N ASP A 108 36.08 -0.93 -17.59
CA ASP A 108 34.98 0.06 -17.67
C ASP A 108 33.87 -0.29 -18.69
N ASP A 109 33.81 -1.54 -19.13
CA ASP A 109 32.96 -2.07 -20.20
C ASP A 109 31.76 -2.89 -19.68
N GLY A 110 31.46 -2.79 -18.39
CA GLY A 110 30.40 -3.56 -17.73
C GLY A 110 30.86 -4.87 -17.08
N HIS A 111 32.17 -5.15 -17.10
CA HIS A 111 32.73 -6.27 -16.34
C HIS A 111 33.11 -5.92 -14.90
N ARG A 112 33.01 -4.65 -14.48
CA ARG A 112 33.21 -4.28 -13.06
C ARG A 112 32.29 -5.06 -12.15
N HIS A 113 32.81 -5.33 -10.96
CA HIS A 113 32.08 -5.99 -9.89
C HIS A 113 30.96 -5.10 -9.37
N THR A 114 29.77 -5.68 -9.24
CA THR A 114 28.60 -5.01 -8.69
C THR A 114 28.73 -4.76 -7.20
N GLY A 115 28.17 -3.65 -6.70
CA GLY A 115 28.17 -3.32 -5.28
C GLY A 115 27.00 -3.95 -4.52
N ARG A 116 26.97 -3.78 -3.19
CA ARG A 116 25.87 -4.28 -2.34
C ARG A 116 24.49 -3.72 -2.73
N TYR A 117 24.44 -2.44 -3.10
CA TYR A 117 23.19 -1.71 -3.34
C TYR A 117 22.86 -1.49 -4.81
N GLY A 118 23.58 -2.14 -5.72
CA GLY A 118 23.39 -1.99 -7.15
C GLY A 118 24.69 -1.68 -7.88
N PHE A 119 24.55 -1.46 -9.18
CA PHE A 119 25.60 -0.94 -10.05
C PHE A 119 24.99 0.12 -10.96
N ALA A 120 25.26 1.40 -10.64
CA ALA A 120 24.69 2.53 -11.35
C ALA A 120 25.07 2.52 -12.84
N MET A 121 24.15 3.03 -13.68
CA MET A 121 24.34 3.14 -15.14
C MET A 121 24.69 1.82 -15.82
N SER A 122 24.12 0.71 -15.33
CA SER A 122 24.38 -0.63 -15.84
C SER A 122 23.08 -1.36 -16.24
N LYS A 123 23.22 -2.61 -16.66
CA LYS A 123 22.08 -3.50 -16.98
C LYS A 123 21.54 -4.25 -15.75
N CYS A 124 22.00 -3.95 -14.54
CA CYS A 124 21.42 -4.53 -13.32
C CYS A 124 20.03 -3.98 -13.05
N ASP A 125 19.21 -4.81 -12.42
CA ASP A 125 18.02 -4.38 -11.69
C ASP A 125 18.34 -4.21 -10.19
N SER A 126 17.36 -3.80 -9.39
CA SER A 126 17.57 -3.40 -7.99
C SER A 126 17.68 -4.60 -7.05
N PRO A 127 18.78 -4.74 -6.27
CA PRO A 127 18.82 -5.75 -5.22
C PRO A 127 17.81 -5.45 -4.11
N VAL A 128 17.34 -6.50 -3.44
CA VAL A 128 16.52 -6.37 -2.21
C VAL A 128 17.21 -5.50 -1.15
N ALA A 129 18.55 -5.49 -1.11
CA ALA A 129 19.30 -4.61 -0.23
C ALA A 129 19.05 -3.11 -0.51
N LEU A 130 18.90 -2.71 -1.78
CA LEU A 130 18.54 -1.35 -2.16
C LEU A 130 17.09 -1.03 -1.78
N VAL A 131 16.16 -1.96 -2.02
CA VAL A 131 14.76 -1.79 -1.59
C VAL A 131 14.66 -1.55 -0.09
N ASN A 132 15.42 -2.31 0.71
CA ASN A 132 15.42 -2.21 2.17
C ASN A 132 15.97 -0.87 2.68
N ILE A 133 17.08 -0.37 2.13
CA ILE A 133 17.64 0.92 2.56
C ILE A 133 16.76 2.09 2.11
N THR A 134 16.15 1.99 0.93
CA THR A 134 15.17 2.98 0.44
C THR A 134 13.93 3.00 1.31
N ARG A 135 13.40 1.83 1.73
CA ARG A 135 12.32 1.75 2.73
C ARG A 135 12.69 2.50 4.00
N ASP A 136 13.86 2.25 4.57
CA ASP A 136 14.27 2.90 5.83
C ASP A 136 14.37 4.42 5.68
N TYR A 137 14.89 4.87 4.54
CA TYR A 137 14.93 6.29 4.22
C TYR A 137 13.52 6.89 4.10
N MET A 138 12.62 6.21 3.39
CA MET A 138 11.21 6.64 3.29
C MET A 138 10.52 6.70 4.65
N ALA A 139 10.68 5.67 5.48
CA ALA A 139 10.11 5.61 6.81
C ALA A 139 10.60 6.76 7.71
N SER A 140 11.91 7.02 7.70
CA SER A 140 12.52 8.05 8.55
C SER A 140 12.26 9.48 8.08
N THR A 141 12.07 9.68 6.77
CA THR A 141 12.04 11.02 6.17
C THR A 141 10.64 11.45 5.77
N TRP A 142 9.82 10.52 5.28
CA TRP A 142 8.56 10.83 4.59
C TRP A 142 7.31 10.30 5.28
N ALA A 143 7.41 9.32 6.20
CA ALA A 143 6.24 8.64 6.78
C ALA A 143 5.20 9.59 7.39
N ASP A 144 5.65 10.66 8.05
CA ASP A 144 4.77 11.66 8.68
C ASP A 144 4.65 12.97 7.85
N ASN A 145 5.19 12.99 6.62
CA ASN A 145 5.33 14.20 5.80
C ASN A 145 4.56 14.16 4.47
N VAL A 146 3.85 13.07 4.19
CA VAL A 146 3.05 12.90 2.96
C VAL A 146 1.65 12.40 3.28
N ASP A 147 0.67 12.87 2.50
CA ASP A 147 -0.75 12.52 2.65
C ASP A 147 -1.08 11.16 2.03
N PHE A 148 -0.36 10.78 0.96
CA PHE A 148 -0.46 9.47 0.32
C PHE A 148 0.82 9.15 -0.48
N VAL A 149 0.93 7.88 -0.87
CA VAL A 149 1.98 7.38 -1.77
C VAL A 149 1.32 6.89 -3.05
N MET A 150 1.83 7.33 -4.20
CA MET A 150 1.50 6.79 -5.51
C MET A 150 2.59 5.78 -5.90
N TRP A 151 2.19 4.55 -6.18
CA TRP A 151 3.11 3.49 -6.63
C TRP A 151 2.69 2.99 -8.02
N THR A 152 3.47 3.28 -9.05
CA THR A 152 3.10 2.99 -10.45
C THR A 152 3.68 1.69 -11.01
N GLY A 153 3.90 0.69 -10.15
CA GLY A 153 4.27 -0.66 -10.60
C GLY A 153 5.71 -0.79 -11.09
N ASP A 154 5.92 -1.73 -12.02
CA ASP A 154 7.19 -2.20 -12.56
C ASP A 154 8.13 -2.70 -11.46
N SER A 155 7.59 -3.56 -10.60
CA SER A 155 8.33 -4.18 -9.50
C SER A 155 9.02 -5.48 -9.90
N GLY A 156 8.49 -6.20 -10.88
CA GLY A 156 9.20 -7.36 -11.44
C GLY A 156 10.48 -6.93 -12.16
N ARG A 157 11.60 -7.65 -11.93
CA ARG A 157 12.85 -7.47 -12.71
C ARG A 157 12.63 -7.64 -14.21
N HIS A 158 13.55 -7.16 -15.02
CA HIS A 158 13.57 -7.42 -16.46
C HIS A 158 13.91 -8.89 -16.76
N ASP A 159 13.35 -9.43 -17.84
CA ASP A 159 13.64 -10.78 -18.33
C ASP A 159 14.74 -10.77 -19.40
N ARG A 160 15.96 -10.44 -18.98
CA ARG A 160 17.12 -10.30 -19.90
C ARG A 160 18.14 -11.43 -19.79
N ASP A 161 18.21 -12.11 -18.64
CA ASP A 161 19.16 -13.20 -18.44
C ASP A 161 18.60 -14.52 -18.98
N LEU A 162 19.03 -14.92 -20.18
CA LEU A 162 18.61 -16.17 -20.83
C LEU A 162 18.96 -17.43 -20.02
N ASP A 163 20.01 -17.38 -19.20
CA ASP A 163 20.40 -18.51 -18.34
C ASP A 163 19.57 -18.56 -17.05
N ARG A 164 18.87 -17.47 -16.71
CA ARG A 164 17.94 -17.38 -15.58
C ARG A 164 16.66 -16.65 -15.99
N PRO A 165 15.82 -17.28 -16.83
CA PRO A 165 14.58 -16.66 -17.30
C PRO A 165 13.69 -16.27 -16.11
N ARG A 166 12.99 -15.15 -16.27
CA ARG A 166 12.03 -14.67 -15.27
C ARG A 166 10.82 -15.60 -15.22
N THR A 167 10.47 -16.01 -14.01
CA THR A 167 9.30 -16.84 -13.76
C THR A 167 8.13 -15.99 -13.27
N PHE A 168 6.91 -16.51 -13.36
CA PHE A 168 5.75 -15.89 -12.72
C PHE A 168 5.93 -15.74 -11.21
N GLY A 169 6.62 -16.69 -10.57
CA GLY A 169 6.98 -16.60 -9.15
C GLY A 169 7.85 -15.38 -8.85
N ASP A 170 8.87 -15.12 -9.67
CA ASP A 170 9.73 -13.93 -9.51
C ASP A 170 8.94 -12.63 -9.61
N ILE A 171 7.94 -12.56 -10.50
CA ILE A 171 7.07 -11.39 -10.66
C ILE A 171 6.22 -11.17 -9.40
N VAL A 172 5.56 -12.23 -8.93
CA VAL A 172 4.72 -12.17 -7.73
C VAL A 172 5.55 -11.81 -6.50
N ASP A 173 6.74 -12.41 -6.34
CA ASP A 173 7.60 -12.16 -5.19
C ASP A 173 8.23 -10.76 -5.25
N GLY A 174 8.60 -10.25 -6.42
CA GLY A 174 9.03 -8.86 -6.61
C GLY A 174 7.95 -7.87 -6.18
N ASN A 175 6.70 -8.09 -6.60
CA ASN A 175 5.55 -7.28 -6.20
C ASN A 175 5.26 -7.36 -4.70
N ARG A 176 5.37 -8.55 -4.08
CA ARG A 176 5.21 -8.71 -2.63
C ARG A 176 6.28 -7.96 -1.85
N ILE A 177 7.53 -8.01 -2.30
CA ILE A 177 8.65 -7.29 -1.66
C ILE A 177 8.42 -5.77 -1.77
N ALA A 178 8.07 -5.27 -2.95
CA ALA A 178 7.76 -3.85 -3.17
C ALA A 178 6.60 -3.37 -2.29
N ALA A 179 5.48 -4.09 -2.31
CA ALA A 179 4.30 -3.78 -1.50
C ALA A 179 4.62 -3.81 0.00
N ALA A 180 5.34 -4.83 0.48
CA ALA A 180 5.73 -4.94 1.89
C ALA A 180 6.68 -3.80 2.31
N ALA A 181 7.60 -3.39 1.43
CA ALA A 181 8.49 -2.25 1.69
C ALA A 181 7.68 -0.96 1.86
N LEU A 182 6.73 -0.68 0.96
CA LEU A 182 5.88 0.52 1.07
C LEU A 182 4.98 0.45 2.30
N GLN A 183 4.29 -0.66 2.55
CA GLN A 183 3.43 -0.85 3.72
C GLN A 183 4.19 -0.70 5.03
N SER A 184 5.42 -1.21 5.09
CA SER A 184 6.29 -1.07 6.25
C SER A 184 6.78 0.36 6.45
N ALA A 185 7.06 1.10 5.38
CA ALA A 185 7.49 2.50 5.48
C ALA A 185 6.33 3.45 5.83
N PHE A 186 5.10 3.08 5.45
CA PHE A 186 3.91 3.92 5.48
C PHE A 186 2.72 3.22 6.16
N PRO A 187 2.83 2.83 7.45
CA PRO A 187 1.81 2.01 8.12
C PRO A 187 0.44 2.69 8.30
N ARG A 188 0.38 4.02 8.21
CA ARG A 188 -0.84 4.83 8.37
C ARG A 188 -1.19 5.66 7.13
N THR A 189 -0.35 5.63 6.10
CA THR A 189 -0.47 6.49 4.93
C THR A 189 -1.03 5.67 3.77
N PRO A 190 -2.11 6.12 3.11
CA PRO A 190 -2.66 5.42 1.97
C PRO A 190 -1.63 5.21 0.85
N ILE A 191 -1.59 4.00 0.30
CA ILE A 191 -0.80 3.65 -0.88
C ILE A 191 -1.78 3.41 -2.03
N VAL A 192 -1.61 4.13 -3.13
CA VAL A 192 -2.41 4.02 -4.36
C VAL A 192 -1.57 3.32 -5.42
N PRO A 193 -1.78 2.01 -5.66
CA PRO A 193 -0.99 1.25 -6.61
C PRO A 193 -1.57 1.31 -8.04
N ASN A 194 -0.70 1.09 -9.02
CA ASN A 194 -0.99 0.72 -10.40
C ASN A 194 -0.09 -0.46 -10.80
N VAL A 195 -0.54 -1.23 -11.79
CA VAL A 195 0.17 -2.41 -12.31
C VAL A 195 1.00 -1.99 -13.51
N GLY A 196 2.31 -2.21 -13.45
CA GLY A 196 3.23 -1.93 -14.55
C GLY A 196 3.23 -3.04 -15.61
N ASN A 197 3.91 -2.82 -16.74
CA ASN A 197 4.02 -3.84 -17.79
C ASN A 197 4.89 -5.04 -17.38
N ASN A 198 5.73 -4.90 -16.35
CA ASN A 198 6.55 -5.98 -15.83
C ASN A 198 5.88 -6.76 -14.68
N ASP A 199 4.64 -6.44 -14.31
CA ASP A 199 3.92 -7.03 -13.18
C ASP A 199 2.81 -8.03 -13.59
#